data_AF-A0A2W6CRJ6-F1
#
_entry.id   AF-A0A2W6CRJ6-F1
#
_cell.length_a   1.000
_cell.length_b   1.000
_cell.length_c   1.000
_cell.angle_alpha   90.00
_cell.angle_beta   90.00
_cell.angle_gamma   90.00
#
_symmetry.space_group_name_H-M   'P 1'
#
loop_
_entity.id
_entity.type
_entity.pdbx_description
1 polymer ?
#
loop_
_entity_poly.entity_id
_entity_poly.type
_entity_poly.pdbx_seq_one_letter_code
_entity_poly.pdbx_strand_id
1 'polypeptide(L)' 'MILSSVVIAEPINSKFRRLREGQVPAAAEHYRTHWRRFHAIRNIAGIAGFACLAAAAV' A
#
# COMPACT_ATOMS: atom_id res chain seq x y z
N MET A 1 2.34 9.74 -3.14
CA MET A 1 2.70 8.30 -3.15
C MET A 1 3.67 7.95 -2.02
N ILE A 2 4.82 8.62 -1.91
CA ILE A 2 5.81 8.33 -0.86
C ILE A 2 5.25 8.59 0.54
N LEU A 3 4.65 9.76 0.78
CA LEU A 3 4.08 10.10 2.09
C LEU A 3 3.04 9.08 2.56
N SER A 4 2.13 8.67 1.69
CA SER A 4 1.11 7.67 1.99
C SER A 4 1.70 6.28 2.28
N SER A 5 2.82 5.91 1.64
CA SER A 5 3.53 4.67 1.99
C SER A 5 4.17 4.76 3.39
N VAL A 6 4.73 5.91 3.76
CA VAL A 6 5.29 6.09 5.11
C VAL A 6 4.18 6.06 6.17
N VAL A 7 3.05 6.71 5.94
CA VAL A 7 1.97 6.83 6.94
C VAL A 7 1.11 5.56 7.05
N ILE A 8 0.93 4.80 5.96
CA ILE A 8 0.00 3.65 5.94
C ILE A 8 0.75 2.31 5.88
N ALA A 9 1.71 2.17 4.98
CA ALA A 9 2.40 0.90 4.75
C ALA A 9 3.47 0.60 5.82
N GLU A 10 4.23 1.60 6.27
CA GLU A 10 5.31 1.38 7.23
C GLU A 10 4.82 0.94 8.62
N PRO A 11 3.73 1.48 9.19
CA PRO A 11 3.18 0.97 10.44
C PRO A 11 2.79 -0.51 10.34
N ILE A 12 2.19 -0.93 9.22
CA ILE A 12 1.83 -2.33 8.97
C ILE A 12 3.10 -3.19 8.93
N ASN A 13 4.09 -2.82 8.12
CA ASN A 13 5.35 -3.55 8.00
C ASN A 13 6.08 -3.68 9.34
N SER A 14 6.08 -2.62 10.15
CA SER A 14 6.75 -2.62 11.45
C SER A 14 6.19 -3.68 12.42
N LYS A 15 4.90 -4.03 12.29
CA LYS A 15 4.27 -5.09 13.10
C LYS A 15 4.79 -6.47 12.74
N PHE A 16 5.07 -6.73 11.46
CA PHE A 16 5.67 -7.99 11.02
C PHE A 16 7.15 -8.07 11.38
N ARG A 17 7.92 -6.97 11.27
CA ARG A 17 9.35 -6.93 11.62
C ARG A 17 9.65 -7.18 13.10
N ARG A 18 8.69 -6.94 13.99
CA ARG A 18 8.83 -7.16 15.44
C ARG A 18 8.53 -8.59 15.86
N LEU A 19 8.13 -9.46 14.94
CA LEU A 19 7.79 -10.85 15.21
C LEU A 19 8.93 -11.76 14.75
N ARG A 20 9.03 -12.93 15.39
CA ARG A 20 9.93 -13.98 14.90
C ARG A 20 9.44 -14.47 13.55
N GLU A 21 10.37 -15.00 12.75
CA GLU A 21 10.04 -15.57 11.46
C GLU A 21 8.95 -16.67 11.58
N GLY A 22 8.00 -16.68 10.66
CA GLY A 22 6.84 -17.58 10.68
C GLY A 22 5.71 -17.17 11.65
N GLN A 23 5.90 -16.18 12.51
CA GLN A 23 4.81 -15.69 13.36
C GLN A 23 3.91 -14.69 12.64
N VAL A 24 2.60 -14.88 12.79
CA VAL A 24 1.58 -14.02 12.21
C VAL A 24 1.02 -13.10 13.30
N PRO A 25 0.95 -11.78 13.08
CA PRO A 25 0.36 -10.86 14.06
C PRO A 25 -1.13 -11.15 14.24
N ALA A 26 -1.65 -10.96 15.47
CA ALA A 26 -3.06 -11.23 15.80
C ALA A 26 -4.08 -10.54 14.86
N ALA A 27 -3.74 -9.37 14.33
CA ALA A 27 -4.57 -8.60 13.40
C ALA A 27 -4.18 -8.76 11.91
N ALA A 28 -3.51 -9.85 11.52
CA ALA A 28 -2.97 -10.03 10.17
C ALA A 28 -4.00 -9.88 9.05
N GLU A 29 -5.23 -10.38 9.23
CA GLU A 29 -6.25 -10.25 8.18
C GLU A 29 -6.76 -8.81 8.02
N HIS A 30 -6.82 -8.07 9.14
CA HIS A 30 -7.11 -6.64 9.13
C HIS A 30 -6.00 -5.86 8.40
N TYR A 31 -4.73 -6.19 8.65
CA TYR A 31 -3.59 -5.59 7.96
C TYR A 31 -3.57 -5.93 6.47
N ARG A 32 -3.87 -7.18 6.09
CA ARG A 32 -4.00 -7.58 4.67
C ARG A 32 -5.08 -6.77 3.96
N THR A 33 -6.22 -6.57 4.59
CA THR A 33 -7.31 -5.79 4.00
C THR A 33 -6.92 -4.32 3.79
N HIS A 34 -6.29 -3.71 4.79
CA HIS A 34 -5.75 -2.35 4.65
C HIS A 34 -4.69 -2.25 3.55
N TRP A 35 -3.77 -3.23 3.50
CA TRP A 35 -2.73 -3.29 2.48
C TRP A 35 -3.30 -3.39 1.06
N ARG A 36 -4.29 -4.28 0.85
CA ARG A 36 -4.98 -4.45 -0.44
C ARG A 36 -5.67 -3.16 -0.87
N ARG A 37 -6.45 -2.54 0.02
CA ARG A 37 -7.15 -1.28 -0.27
C ARG A 37 -6.19 -0.15 -0.63
N PHE A 38 -5.12 0.00 0.16
CA PHE A 38 -4.08 0.99 -0.11
C PHE A 38 -3.47 0.81 -1.51
N HIS A 39 -3.07 -0.42 -1.86
CA HIS A 39 -2.48 -0.70 -3.18
C HIS A 39 -3.47 -0.52 -4.33
N ALA A 40 -4.74 -0.87 -4.15
CA ALA A 40 -5.77 -0.65 -5.16
C ALA A 40 -5.95 0.84 -5.46
N ILE A 41 -6.13 1.68 -4.43
CA ILE A 41 -6.25 3.14 -4.58
C ILE A 41 -4.99 3.70 -5.24
N ARG A 42 -3.82 3.26 -4.76
CA ARG A 42 -2.51 3.67 -5.30
C ARG A 42 -2.39 3.39 -6.79
N ASN A 43 -2.77 2.19 -7.21
CA ASN A 43 -2.67 1.77 -8.61
C ASN A 43 -3.66 2.53 -9.48
N ILE A 44 -4.90 2.73 -9.02
CA ILE A 44 -5.91 3.53 -9.74
C ILE A 44 -5.38 4.95 -9.96
N ALA A 45 -4.86 5.59 -8.92
CA ALA A 45 -4.29 6.93 -9.04
C ALA A 45 -3.09 6.98 -10.00
N GLY A 46 -2.22 5.96 -9.97
CA GLY A 46 -1.10 5.83 -10.90
C GLY A 46 -1.54 5.68 -12.36
N ILE A 47 -2.53 4.80 -12.62
CA ILE A 47 -3.10 4.59 -13.95
C ILE A 47 -3.77 5.86 -14.45
N ALA A 48 -4.57 6.53 -13.62
CA ALA A 48 -5.23 7.79 -13.99
C ALA A 48 -4.21 8.89 -14.33
N GLY A 49 -3.18 9.05 -13.51
CA GLY A 49 -2.11 10.01 -13.78
C GLY A 49 -1.36 9.70 -15.09
N PHE A 50 -1.05 8.42 -15.33
CA PHE A 50 -0.43 7.99 -16.58
C PHE A 50 -1.34 8.26 -17.79
N ALA A 51 -2.63 7.97 -17.69
CA ALA A 51 -3.60 8.25 -18.76
C ALA A 51 -3.69 9.75 -19.07
N CYS A 52 -3.67 10.63 -18.05
CA CYS A 52 -3.64 12.08 -18.26
C CYS A 52 -2.36 12.52 -19.01
N LEU A 53 -1.20 11.99 -18.63
CA LEU A 53 0.06 12.29 -19.32
C LEU A 53 0.04 11.81 -20.77
N ALA A 54 -0.47 10.60 -21.02
CA ALA A 54 -0.61 10.06 -22.37
C ALA A 54 -1.57 10.90 -23.21
N ALA A 55 -2.70 11.32 -22.66
CA ALA A 55 -3.68 12.16 -23.35
C ALA A 55 -3.13 13.57 -23.65
N ALA A 56 -2.28 14.12 -22.79
CA ALA A 56 -1.64 15.41 -23.05
C ALA A 56 -0.52 15.35 -24.09
N ALA A 57 -0.02 14.15 -24.41
CA ALA A 57 1.08 13.94 -25.36
C ALA A 57 0.60 13.65 -26.80
N VAL A 58 -0.71 13.54 -27.01
CA VAL A 58 -1.37 13.34 -28.31
C VAL A 58 -2.14 14.60 -28.67
#